data_AF-A0A511J698-F1
#
_entry.id   AF-A0A511J698-F1
#
_cell.length_a   1.000
_cell.length_b   1.000
_cell.length_c   1.000
_cell.angle_alpha   90.00
_cell.angle_beta   90.00
_cell.angle_gamma   90.00
#
_symmetry.space_group_name_H-M   'P 1'
#
loop_
_entity.id
_entity.type
_entity.pdbx_description
1 polymer ?
#
loop_
_entity_poly.entity_id
_entity_poly.type
_entity_poly.pdbx_seq_one_letter_code
_entity_poly.pdbx_strand_id
1 'polypeptide(L)'
;MFFWLWTVLVVGTLVGAFFLARRLWRSALALGRELARATEVSAELAQRVDELQAIAAASRVPIGPTLFADPEPLRARREELRAERAGRRARRLEVARGWRVYWT
;
A
#
# COMPACT_ATOMS: atom_id res chain seq x y z
N MET A 1 -39.80 -26.19 41.37
CA MET A 1 -40.11 -24.94 40.62
C MET A 1 -38.88 -24.08 40.32
N PHE A 2 -37.82 -24.07 41.15
CA PHE A 2 -36.59 -23.27 40.94
C PHE A 2 -35.70 -23.73 39.76
N PHE A 3 -35.67 -25.03 39.44
CA PHE A 3 -34.81 -25.59 38.39
C PHE A 3 -35.10 -25.00 37.00
N TRP A 4 -36.39 -24.85 36.66
CA TRP A 4 -36.84 -24.31 35.37
C TRP A 4 -36.37 -22.85 35.19
N LEU A 5 -36.48 -22.04 36.25
CA LEU A 5 -36.04 -20.65 36.26
C LEU A 5 -34.54 -20.53 35.97
N TRP A 6 -33.73 -21.41 36.57
CA TRP A 6 -32.30 -21.49 36.31
C TRP A 6 -31.99 -21.93 34.87
N THR A 7 -32.73 -22.91 34.34
CA THR A 7 -32.59 -23.36 32.96
C THR A 7 -32.92 -22.26 31.94
N VAL A 8 -34.01 -21.49 32.13
CA VAL A 8 -34.34 -20.35 31.25
C VAL A 8 -33.20 -19.35 31.22
N LEU A 9 -32.67 -19.02 32.41
CA LEU A 9 -31.66 -17.98 32.54
C LEU A 9 -30.40 -18.34 31.75
N VAL A 10 -29.95 -19.60 31.89
CA VAL A 10 -28.77 -20.13 31.20
C VAL A 10 -29.02 -20.28 29.71
N VAL A 11 -30.17 -20.83 29.31
CA VAL A 11 -30.51 -21.00 27.90
C VAL A 11 -30.65 -19.64 27.23
N GLY A 12 -31.26 -18.65 27.89
CA GLY A 12 -31.37 -17.28 27.40
C GLY A 12 -30.00 -16.64 27.18
N THR A 13 -29.07 -16.79 28.12
CA THR A 13 -27.70 -16.28 27.96
C THR A 13 -26.91 -17.04 26.91
N LEU A 14 -27.03 -18.37 26.82
CA LEU A 14 -26.37 -19.17 25.79
C LEU A 14 -26.88 -18.84 24.38
N VAL A 15 -28.19 -18.72 24.21
CA VAL A 15 -28.80 -18.33 22.93
C VAL A 15 -28.36 -16.92 22.55
N GLY A 16 -28.35 -15.99 23.51
CA GLY A 16 -27.84 -14.63 23.31
C GLY A 16 -26.37 -14.60 22.90
N ALA A 17 -25.51 -15.31 23.63
CA ALA A 17 -24.09 -15.43 23.35
C ALA A 17 -23.82 -16.10 22.00
N PHE A 18 -24.58 -17.14 21.66
CA PHE A 18 -24.46 -17.84 20.38
C PHE A 18 -24.85 -16.95 19.20
N PHE A 19 -25.95 -16.21 19.32
CA PHE A 19 -26.35 -15.24 18.30
C PHE A 19 -25.32 -14.13 18.12
N LEU A 20 -24.76 -13.64 19.23
CA LEU A 20 -23.70 -12.63 19.21
C LEU A 20 -22.46 -13.16 18.51
N ALA A 21 -21.96 -14.34 18.91
CA ALA A 21 -20.81 -14.99 18.30
C ALA A 21 -21.01 -15.21 16.80
N ARG A 22 -22.19 -15.68 16.38
CA ARG A 22 -22.50 -15.93 14.96
C ARG A 22 -22.54 -14.63 14.14
N ARG A 23 -23.07 -13.55 14.70
CA ARG A 23 -23.09 -12.23 14.04
C ARG A 23 -21.68 -11.63 13.94
N LEU A 24 -20.88 -11.74 15.01
CA LEU A 24 -19.49 -11.29 15.00
C LEU A 24 -18.66 -12.09 13.99
N TRP A 25 -18.84 -13.41 13.94
CA TRP A 25 -18.14 -14.28 13.00
C TRP A 25 -18.35 -13.88 11.54
N ARG A 26 -19.61 -13.61 11.14
CA ARG A 26 -19.91 -13.11 9.79
C ARG A 26 -19.22 -11.77 9.49
N SER A 27 -19.17 -10.89 10.47
CA SER A 27 -18.56 -9.56 10.33
C SER A 27 -17.03 -9.67 10.22
N ALA A 28 -16.41 -10.49 11.07
CA ALA A 28 -14.99 -10.79 11.02
C ALA A 28 -14.57 -11.44 9.69
N LEU A 29 -15.38 -12.35 9.14
CA LEU A 29 -15.16 -12.95 7.82
C LEU A 29 -15.30 -11.96 6.65
N ALA A 30 -16.18 -10.96 6.79
CA ALA A 30 -16.29 -9.90 5.78
C ALA A 30 -15.05 -9.01 5.81
N LEU A 31 -14.67 -8.53 7.00
CA LEU A 31 -13.47 -7.74 7.22
C LEU A 31 -12.20 -8.48 6.78
N GLY A 32 -12.06 -9.75 7.17
CA GLY A 32 -10.91 -10.58 6.80
C GLY A 32 -10.74 -10.73 5.29
N ARG A 33 -11.83 -10.80 4.52
CA ARG A 33 -11.78 -10.85 3.05
C ARG A 33 -11.36 -9.53 2.41
N GLU A 34 -11.74 -8.41 3.01
CA GLU A 34 -11.29 -7.08 2.56
C GLU A 34 -9.82 -6.85 2.92
N LEU A 35 -9.41 -7.24 4.13
CA LEU A 35 -8.03 -7.25 4.58
C LEU A 35 -7.16 -8.12 3.68
N ALA A 36 -7.60 -9.34 3.33
CA ALA A 36 -6.87 -10.23 2.42
C ALA A 36 -6.60 -9.57 1.06
N ARG A 37 -7.62 -8.94 0.46
CA ARG A 37 -7.48 -8.21 -0.81
C ARG A 37 -6.54 -7.01 -0.68
N ALA A 38 -6.63 -6.26 0.41
CA ALA A 38 -5.73 -5.14 0.66
C ALA A 38 -4.28 -5.60 0.83
N THR A 39 -4.06 -6.73 1.52
CA THR A 39 -2.72 -7.33 1.67
C THR A 39 -2.16 -7.87 0.37
N GLU A 40 -2.98 -8.46 -0.51
CA GLU A 40 -2.55 -8.91 -1.84
C GLU A 40 -2.04 -7.74 -2.68
N VAL A 41 -2.80 -6.64 -2.76
CA VAL A 41 -2.38 -5.44 -3.49
C VAL A 41 -1.10 -4.85 -2.88
N SER A 42 -1.00 -4.85 -1.54
CA SER A 42 0.19 -4.35 -0.85
C SER A 42 1.42 -5.22 -1.13
N ALA A 43 1.24 -6.56 -1.21
CA ALA A 43 2.31 -7.49 -1.54
C ALA A 43 2.77 -7.33 -2.99
N GLU A 44 1.84 -7.15 -3.94
CA GLU A 44 2.20 -6.86 -5.33
C GLU A 44 2.99 -5.55 -5.43
N LEU A 45 2.54 -4.49 -4.76
CA LEU A 45 3.26 -3.22 -4.73
C LEU A 45 4.66 -3.36 -4.12
N ALA A 46 4.80 -4.11 -3.04
CA ALA A 46 6.11 -4.39 -2.43
C ALA A 46 7.04 -5.09 -3.42
N GLN A 47 6.55 -6.11 -4.13
CA GLN A 47 7.33 -6.82 -5.14
C GLN A 47 7.78 -5.89 -6.28
N ARG A 48 6.89 -5.03 -6.78
CA ARG A 48 7.25 -4.03 -7.81
C ARG A 48 8.30 -3.04 -7.31
N VAL A 49 8.21 -2.62 -6.05
CA VAL A 49 9.21 -1.74 -5.44
C VAL A 49 10.56 -2.44 -5.36
N ASP A 50 10.61 -3.71 -4.95
CA ASP A 50 11.85 -4.47 -4.88
C ASP A 50 12.47 -4.67 -6.27
N GLU A 51 11.67 -4.98 -7.29
CA GLU A 51 12.13 -5.04 -8.69
C GLU A 51 12.75 -3.70 -9.15
N LEU A 52 12.08 -2.58 -8.86
CA LEU A 52 12.60 -1.24 -9.19
C LEU A 52 13.88 -0.91 -8.41
N GLN A 53 13.97 -1.32 -7.15
CA GLN A 53 15.18 -1.14 -6.35
C GLN A 53 16.34 -1.97 -6.89
N ALA A 54 16.11 -3.22 -7.30
CA ALA A 54 17.13 -4.06 -7.92
C ALA A 54 17.67 -3.43 -9.21
N ILE A 55 16.78 -2.91 -10.07
CA ILE A 55 17.18 -2.18 -11.29
C ILE A 55 17.98 -0.92 -10.94
N ALA A 56 17.54 -0.16 -9.94
CA ALA A 56 18.23 1.06 -9.49
C ALA A 56 19.61 0.76 -8.91
N ALA A 57 19.76 -0.37 -8.18
CA ALA A 57 21.03 -0.82 -7.64
C ALA A 57 21.99 -1.26 -8.77
N ALA A 58 21.49 -2.03 -9.75
CA ALA A 58 22.27 -2.45 -10.92
C ALA A 58 22.71 -1.26 -11.79
N SER A 59 21.88 -0.23 -11.88
CA SER A 59 22.13 0.98 -12.70
C SER A 59 22.84 2.10 -11.92
N ARG A 60 23.31 1.81 -10.69
CA ARG A 60 23.85 2.84 -9.81
C ARG A 60 25.21 3.32 -10.30
N VAL A 61 25.25 4.56 -10.79
CA VAL A 61 26.52 5.22 -11.15
C VAL A 61 27.30 5.55 -9.87
N PRO A 62 28.61 5.26 -9.79
CA PRO A 62 29.44 5.62 -8.65
C PRO A 62 29.40 7.12 -8.39
N ILE A 63 28.99 7.53 -7.19
CA ILE A 63 28.99 8.93 -6.76
C ILE A 63 30.28 9.13 -5.94
N GLY A 64 31.37 9.42 -6.63
CA GLY A 64 32.67 9.73 -6.03
C GLY A 64 33.00 11.23 -6.10
N PRO A 65 34.02 11.70 -5.36
CA PRO A 65 34.49 13.09 -5.47
C PRO A 65 35.04 13.35 -6.88
N THR A 66 34.43 14.27 -7.62
CA THR A 66 34.80 14.61 -9.01
C THR A 66 35.71 15.83 -9.11
N LEU A 67 36.41 16.20 -8.04
CA LEU A 67 37.13 17.49 -7.92
C LEU A 67 38.23 17.69 -8.98
N PHE A 68 38.73 16.58 -9.55
CA PHE A 68 39.75 16.57 -10.62
C PHE A 68 39.25 15.93 -11.93
N ALA A 69 37.95 15.68 -12.06
CA ALA A 69 37.36 15.09 -13.27
C ALA A 69 37.11 16.16 -14.34
N ASP A 70 37.12 15.75 -15.61
CA ASP A 70 36.76 16.62 -16.74
C ASP A 70 35.31 17.15 -16.59
N PRO A 71 35.10 18.49 -16.62
CA PRO A 71 33.80 19.10 -16.43
C PRO A 71 32.81 18.93 -17.60
N GLU A 72 33.28 18.75 -18.84
CA GLU A 72 32.38 18.64 -20.00
C GLU A 72 31.45 17.41 -19.96
N PRO A 73 31.93 16.18 -19.70
CA PRO A 73 31.03 15.02 -19.58
C PRO A 73 30.05 15.16 -18.40
N LEU A 74 30.45 15.84 -17.32
CA LEU A 74 29.57 16.12 -16.18
C LEU A 74 28.45 17.10 -16.53
N ARG A 75 28.73 18.12 -17.36
CA ARG A 75 27.73 19.07 -17.84
C ARG A 75 26.72 18.42 -18.78
N ALA A 76 27.19 17.62 -19.73
CA ALA A 76 26.33 16.87 -20.64
C ALA A 76 25.37 15.95 -19.86
N ARG A 77 25.90 15.20 -18.89
CA ARG A 77 25.08 14.33 -18.03
C ARG A 77 24.08 15.10 -17.18
N ARG A 78 24.45 16.28 -16.68
CA ARG A 78 23.56 17.13 -15.89
C ARG A 78 22.37 17.64 -16.72
N GLU A 79 22.61 18.05 -17.97
CA GLU A 79 21.53 18.52 -18.85
C GLU A 79 20.57 17.39 -19.22
N GLU A 80 21.09 16.19 -19.48
CA GLU A 80 20.28 14.99 -19.69
C GLU A 80 19.38 14.68 -18.48
N LEU A 81 19.94 14.69 -17.26
CA LEU A 81 19.18 14.50 -16.03
C LEU A 81 18.14 15.61 -15.79
N ARG A 82 18.39 16.84 -16.23
CA ARG A 82 17.41 17.93 -16.18
C ARG A 82 16.24 17.67 -17.10
N ALA A 83 16.50 17.23 -18.33
CA ALA A 83 15.46 16.89 -19.29
C ALA A 83 14.57 15.75 -18.76
N GLU A 84 15.16 14.69 -18.21
CA GLU A 84 14.40 13.61 -17.57
C GLU A 84 13.55 14.09 -16.39
N ARG A 85 14.10 14.97 -15.54
CA ARG A 85 13.37 15.53 -14.39
C ARG A 85 12.18 16.38 -14.84
N ALA A 86 12.35 17.16 -15.90
CA ALA A 86 11.26 17.95 -16.49
C ALA A 86 10.12 17.02 -16.98
N GLY A 87 10.47 15.95 -17.71
CA GLY A 87 9.51 14.94 -18.15
C GLY A 87 8.79 14.24 -16.99
N ARG A 88 9.52 13.85 -15.93
CA ARG A 88 8.93 13.28 -14.72
C ARG A 88 7.98 14.26 -14.01
N ARG A 89 8.33 15.55 -13.95
CA ARG A 89 7.48 16.59 -13.35
C ARG A 89 6.20 16.78 -14.15
N ALA A 90 6.27 16.79 -15.48
CA ALA A 90 5.09 16.90 -16.35
C ALA A 90 4.11 15.74 -16.11
N ARG A 91 4.59 14.49 -16.07
CA ARG A 91 3.75 13.32 -15.77
C ARG A 91 3.08 13.40 -14.40
N ARG A 92 3.80 13.86 -13.37
CA ARG A 92 3.21 14.05 -12.03
C ARG A 92 2.08 15.08 -12.03
N LEU A 93 2.24 16.17 -12.78
CA LEU A 93 1.21 17.20 -12.92
C LEU A 93 0.00 16.71 -13.72
N GLU A 94 0.21 15.87 -14.73
CA GLU A 94 -0.87 15.22 -15.49
C GLU A 94 -1.69 14.28 -14.62
N VAL A 95 -1.02 13.40 -13.85
CA VAL A 95 -1.68 12.53 -12.86
C VAL A 95 -2.44 13.39 -11.86
N ALA A 96 -1.80 14.38 -11.23
CA ALA A 96 -2.45 15.24 -10.23
C ALA A 96 -3.67 15.99 -10.78
N ARG A 97 -3.67 16.36 -12.07
CA ARG A 97 -4.84 16.94 -12.75
C ARG A 97 -5.96 15.91 -12.93
N GLY A 98 -5.65 14.69 -13.36
CA GLY A 98 -6.62 13.61 -13.50
C GLY A 98 -7.33 13.27 -12.17
N TRP A 99 -6.58 13.21 -11.07
CA TRP A 99 -7.17 13.04 -9.74
C TRP A 99 -8.11 14.19 -9.36
N ARG A 100 -7.75 15.44 -9.69
CA ARG A 100 -8.57 16.61 -9.38
C ARG A 100 -9.93 16.59 -10.08
N VAL A 101 -9.98 16.07 -11.31
CA VAL A 101 -11.24 15.90 -12.08
C VAL A 101 -12.14 14.84 -11.45
N TYR A 102 -11.58 13.80 -10.83
CA TYR A 102 -12.35 12.71 -10.23
C TYR A 102 -12.98 13.07 -8.87
N TRP A 103 -12.40 14.03 -8.15
CA TRP A 103 -12.83 14.45 -6.80
C TRP A 103 -13.66 15.73 -6.78
N THR A 104 -13.99 16.31 -7.94
CA THR A 104 -14.90 17.47 -8.07
C THR A 104 -16.22 17.01 -8.64
#